data_AF-A0A117JX35-F1
#
_entry.id   AF-A0A117JX35-F1
#
_cell.length_a   1.000
_cell.length_b   1.000
_cell.length_c   1.000
_cell.angle_alpha   90.00
_cell.angle_beta   90.00
_cell.angle_gamma   90.00
#
_symmetry.space_group_name_H-M   'P 1'
#
loop_
_entity.id
_entity.type
_entity.pdbx_description
1 polymer ?
#
loop_
_entity_poly.entity_id
_entity_poly.type
_entity_poly.pdbx_seq_one_letter_code
_entity_poly.pdbx_strand_id
1 'polypeptide(L)'
;MGPSITYRLLQIALAVFGTVMVLLYPLAVVWPSGWAWHHGPPHESDYFMMIVGLYATLGVFLWIAARRPEAHVSLIWFTVWSSVVHAAIMAVQSLRGDHLGHLLGDVPALVLVAVVLAVLVQISGAGQRSDDPA
;
A
#
# COMPACT_ATOMS: atom_id res chain seq x y z
N MET A 1 25.90 13.97 -8.93
CA MET A 1 24.66 14.32 -9.65
C MET A 1 23.51 14.20 -8.67
N GLY A 2 22.62 15.19 -8.57
CA GLY A 2 21.48 15.13 -7.65
C GLY A 2 20.49 14.02 -8.02
N PRO A 3 19.62 13.57 -7.09
CA PRO A 3 18.60 12.59 -7.39
C PRO A 3 17.68 13.08 -8.51
N SER A 4 17.36 12.19 -9.45
CA SER A 4 16.44 12.47 -10.56
C SER A 4 15.03 12.82 -10.04
N ILE A 5 14.24 13.51 -10.87
CA ILE A 5 12.85 13.85 -10.53
C ILE A 5 12.05 12.58 -10.21
N THR A 6 12.20 11.53 -11.02
CA THR A 6 11.52 10.24 -10.81
C THR A 6 11.91 9.56 -9.50
N TYR A 7 13.18 9.67 -9.10
CA TYR A 7 13.63 9.16 -7.81
C TYR A 7 12.97 9.92 -6.64
N ARG A 8 12.90 11.25 -6.70
CA ARG A 8 12.18 12.04 -5.69
C ARG A 8 10.70 11.71 -5.64
N LEU A 9 10.06 11.50 -6.79
CA LEU A 9 8.66 11.09 -6.86
C LEU A 9 8.44 9.71 -6.20
N LEU A 10 9.36 8.76 -6.38
CA LEU A 10 9.32 7.48 -5.68
C LEU A 10 9.40 7.67 -4.16
N GLN A 11 10.32 8.50 -3.67
CA GLN A 11 10.45 8.80 -2.24
C GLN A 11 9.16 9.41 -1.67
N ILE A 12 8.57 10.36 -2.39
CA ILE A 12 7.30 11.00 -1.99
C ILE A 12 6.17 9.97 -2.00
N ALA A 13 6.05 9.14 -3.05
CA ALA A 13 5.02 8.11 -3.14
C ALA A 13 5.11 7.11 -1.99
N LEU A 14 6.31 6.63 -1.65
CA LEU A 14 6.55 5.75 -0.51
C LEU A 14 6.15 6.43 0.81
N ALA A 15 6.47 7.71 0.98
CA ALA A 15 6.09 8.47 2.17
C ALA A 15 4.57 8.65 2.30
N VAL A 16 3.90 9.01 1.19
CA VAL A 16 2.44 9.23 1.15
C VAL A 16 1.71 7.92 1.40
N PHE A 17 2.04 6.85 0.67
CA PHE A 17 1.38 5.55 0.87
C PHE A 17 1.67 4.96 2.24
N GLY A 18 2.90 5.08 2.75
CA GLY A 18 3.22 4.69 4.11
C GLY A 18 2.37 5.42 5.15
N THR A 19 2.12 6.72 4.93
CA THR A 19 1.23 7.51 5.80
C THR A 19 -0.21 7.01 5.75
N VAL A 20 -0.74 6.74 4.55
CA VAL A 20 -2.09 6.19 4.40
C VAL A 20 -2.22 4.84 5.12
N MET A 21 -1.22 3.96 5.01
CA MET A 21 -1.23 2.66 5.67
C MET A 21 -1.18 2.75 7.20
N VAL A 22 -0.38 3.68 7.75
CA VAL A 22 -0.37 3.95 9.20
C VAL A 22 -1.71 4.53 9.68
N LEU A 23 -2.37 5.33 8.84
CA LEU A 23 -3.67 5.93 9.13
C LEU A 23 -4.86 5.04 8.74
N LEU A 24 -4.66 3.76 8.45
CA LEU A 24 -5.74 2.86 8.03
C LEU A 24 -6.88 2.79 9.06
N TYR A 25 -6.55 2.71 10.36
CA TYR A 25 -7.56 2.68 11.43
C TYR A 25 -8.41 3.96 11.48
N PRO A 26 -7.85 5.17 11.63
CA PRO A 26 -8.67 6.39 11.65
C PRO A 26 -9.43 6.59 10.33
N LEU A 27 -8.88 6.18 9.19
CA LEU A 27 -9.56 6.24 7.91
C LEU A 27 -10.79 5.31 7.86
N ALA A 28 -10.68 4.11 8.42
CA ALA A 28 -11.79 3.18 8.56
C ALA A 28 -12.84 3.63 9.59
N VAL A 29 -12.46 4.43 10.59
CA VAL A 29 -13.43 5.06 11.50
C VAL A 29 -14.22 6.16 10.79
N VAL A 30 -13.56 6.99 9.98
CA VAL A 30 -14.19 8.10 9.26
C VAL A 30 -15.03 7.62 8.07
N TRP A 31 -14.58 6.57 7.37
CA TRP A 31 -15.28 6.00 6.23
C TRP A 31 -15.35 4.46 6.31
N PRO A 32 -16.17 3.90 7.22
CA PRO A 32 -16.23 2.44 7.42
C PRO A 32 -16.62 1.67 6.16
N SER A 33 -17.56 2.18 5.36
CA SER A 33 -18.00 1.48 4.16
C SER A 33 -16.91 1.33 3.09
N GLY A 34 -15.84 2.13 3.13
CA GLY A 34 -14.72 2.03 2.19
C GLY A 34 -13.59 1.09 2.65
N TRP A 35 -13.53 0.75 3.94
CA TRP A 35 -12.35 0.11 4.54
C TRP A 35 -12.67 -1.06 5.50
N ALA A 36 -13.88 -1.12 6.06
CA ALA A 36 -14.32 -2.17 6.96
C ALA A 36 -15.24 -3.15 6.22
N TRP A 37 -14.84 -4.41 6.16
CA TRP A 37 -15.60 -5.52 5.53
C TRP A 37 -16.38 -6.35 6.54
N HIS A 38 -16.66 -5.78 7.71
CA HIS A 38 -17.48 -6.40 8.76
C HIS A 38 -18.50 -5.38 9.25
N HIS A 39 -19.59 -5.88 9.84
CA HIS A 39 -20.54 -5.03 10.54
C HIS A 39 -20.01 -4.71 11.95
N GLY A 40 -20.42 -3.56 12.50
CA GLY A 40 -20.01 -3.11 13.82
C GLY A 40 -18.76 -2.22 13.82
N PRO A 41 -18.38 -1.68 14.99
CA PRO A 41 -17.19 -0.84 15.15
C PRO A 41 -15.90 -1.56 14.69
N PRO A 42 -14.92 -0.86 14.10
CA PRO A 42 -13.69 -1.46 13.57
C PRO A 42 -12.90 -2.34 14.56
N HIS A 43 -13.05 -2.08 15.87
CA HIS A 43 -12.38 -2.84 16.92
C HIS A 43 -13.09 -4.15 17.31
N GLU A 44 -14.31 -4.40 16.85
CA GLU A 44 -15.03 -5.66 17.13
C GLU A 44 -14.56 -6.82 16.25
N SER A 45 -13.84 -6.55 15.15
CA SER A 45 -13.24 -7.58 14.32
C SER A 45 -11.78 -7.79 14.66
N ASP A 46 -11.48 -8.94 15.28
CA ASP A 46 -10.10 -9.36 15.57
C ASP A 46 -9.23 -9.41 14.29
N TYR A 47 -9.84 -9.78 13.16
CA TYR A 47 -9.17 -9.81 11.86
C TYR A 47 -8.87 -8.41 11.32
N PHE A 48 -9.76 -7.44 11.53
CA PHE A 48 -9.53 -6.07 11.10
C PHE A 48 -8.37 -5.43 11.85
N MET A 49 -8.30 -5.63 13.17
CA MET A 49 -7.18 -5.13 13.98
C MET A 49 -5.84 -5.77 13.60
N MET A 50 -5.83 -7.06 13.22
CA MET A 50 -4.64 -7.69 12.66
C MET A 50 -4.21 -7.02 11.33
N ILE A 51 -5.15 -6.76 10.41
CA ILE A 51 -4.88 -6.08 9.14
C ILE A 51 -4.31 -4.67 9.39
N VAL A 52 -4.91 -3.90 10.30
CA VAL A 52 -4.40 -2.58 10.72
C VAL A 52 -2.95 -2.67 11.20
N GLY A 53 -2.63 -3.64 12.05
CA GLY A 53 -1.25 -3.84 12.52
C GLY A 53 -0.27 -4.16 11.39
N LEU A 54 -0.66 -5.00 10.44
CA LEU A 54 0.16 -5.35 9.27
C LEU A 54 0.40 -4.13 8.36
N TYR A 55 -0.64 -3.34 8.07
CA TYR A 55 -0.47 -2.13 7.26
C TYR A 55 0.29 -1.03 8.00
N ALA A 56 0.08 -0.84 9.29
CA ALA A 56 0.83 0.15 10.06
C ALA A 56 2.33 -0.19 10.09
N THR A 57 2.68 -1.46 10.29
CA THR A 57 4.09 -1.90 10.22
C THR A 57 4.64 -1.71 8.81
N LEU A 58 3.94 -2.18 7.77
CA LEU A 58 4.35 -1.97 6.37
C LEU A 58 4.58 -0.49 6.06
N GLY A 59 3.69 0.40 6.53
CA GLY A 59 3.79 1.84 6.31
C GLY A 59 5.04 2.46 6.95
N VAL A 60 5.42 2.03 8.16
CA VAL A 60 6.69 2.43 8.78
C VAL A 60 7.88 1.96 7.95
N PHE A 61 7.85 0.73 7.44
CA PHE A 61 8.90 0.22 6.57
C PHE A 61 8.96 0.99 5.23
N LEU A 62 7.82 1.45 4.69
CA LEU A 62 7.80 2.34 3.52
C LEU A 62 8.41 3.71 3.80
N TRP A 63 8.24 4.27 5.00
CA TRP A 63 8.95 5.50 5.40
C TRP A 63 10.47 5.31 5.49
N ILE A 64 10.91 4.14 5.96
CA ILE A 64 12.33 3.79 5.96
C ILE A 64 12.82 3.66 4.51
N ALA A 65 12.07 2.96 3.67
CA ALA A 65 12.38 2.80 2.24
C ALA A 65 12.43 4.13 1.49
N ALA A 66 11.57 5.09 1.84
CA ALA A 66 11.57 6.43 1.22
C ALA A 66 12.91 7.17 1.39
N ARG A 67 13.70 6.86 2.42
CA ARG A 67 15.02 7.49 2.63
C ARG A 67 16.08 6.98 1.66
N ARG A 68 16.06 5.68 1.32
CA ARG A 68 16.96 5.03 0.36
C ARG A 68 16.24 3.92 -0.42
N PRO A 69 15.39 4.24 -1.40
CA PRO A 69 14.58 3.26 -2.11
C PRO A 69 15.37 2.11 -2.75
N GLU A 70 16.58 2.39 -3.23
CA GLU A 70 17.50 1.42 -3.84
C GLU A 70 17.90 0.29 -2.89
N ALA A 71 17.97 0.54 -1.58
CA ALA A 71 18.31 -0.48 -0.58
C ALA A 71 17.11 -1.37 -0.19
N HIS A 72 15.91 -1.01 -0.65
CA HIS A 72 14.65 -1.61 -0.19
C HIS A 72 13.73 -2.02 -1.35
N VAL A 73 14.30 -2.30 -2.53
CA VAL A 73 13.55 -2.66 -3.75
C VAL A 73 12.64 -3.88 -3.55
N SER A 74 13.09 -4.88 -2.78
CA SER A 74 12.28 -6.07 -2.46
C SER A 74 11.01 -5.73 -1.67
N LEU A 75 11.10 -4.80 -0.71
CA LEU A 75 9.96 -4.32 0.06
C LEU A 75 8.98 -3.53 -0.82
N ILE A 76 9.48 -2.72 -1.75
CA ILE A 76 8.65 -1.97 -2.70
C ILE A 76 7.88 -2.96 -3.59
N TRP A 77 8.55 -3.97 -4.15
CA TRP A 77 7.89 -5.01 -4.94
C TRP A 77 6.94 -5.88 -4.13
N PHE A 78 7.29 -6.20 -2.88
CA PHE A 78 6.37 -6.87 -1.97
C PHE A 78 5.09 -6.04 -1.79
N THR A 79 5.21 -4.73 -1.60
CA THR A 79 4.06 -3.83 -1.46
C THR A 79 3.20 -3.81 -2.73
N VAL A 80 3.82 -3.78 -3.90
CA VAL A 80 3.12 -3.85 -5.20
C VAL A 80 2.33 -5.16 -5.31
N TRP A 81 3.01 -6.31 -5.17
CA TRP A 81 2.37 -7.62 -5.33
C TRP A 81 1.34 -7.92 -4.26
N SER A 82 1.63 -7.56 -3.00
CA SER A 82 0.67 -7.67 -1.90
C SER A 82 -0.59 -6.86 -2.19
N SER A 83 -0.46 -5.63 -2.71
CA SER A 83 -1.61 -4.79 -3.07
C SER A 83 -2.43 -5.39 -4.22
N VAL A 84 -1.78 -5.94 -5.25
CA VAL A 84 -2.46 -6.63 -6.37
C VAL A 84 -3.22 -7.85 -5.89
N VAL A 85 -2.56 -8.71 -5.10
CA VAL A 85 -3.17 -9.95 -4.57
C VAL A 85 -4.34 -9.59 -3.64
N HIS A 86 -4.16 -8.61 -2.76
CA HIS A 86 -5.23 -8.14 -1.88
C HIS A 86 -6.41 -7.64 -2.71
N ALA A 87 -6.19 -6.71 -3.65
CA ALA A 87 -7.26 -6.19 -4.50
C ALA A 87 -8.00 -7.29 -5.27
N ALA A 88 -7.28 -8.29 -5.80
CA ALA A 88 -7.88 -9.42 -6.50
C ALA A 88 -8.75 -10.29 -5.59
N ILE A 89 -8.29 -10.58 -4.37
CA ILE A 89 -9.06 -11.35 -3.38
C ILE A 89 -10.35 -10.60 -3.01
N MET A 90 -10.25 -9.30 -2.73
CA MET A 90 -11.41 -8.48 -2.37
C MET A 90 -12.41 -8.35 -3.52
N ALA A 91 -11.92 -8.18 -4.76
CA ALA A 91 -12.77 -8.17 -5.94
C ALA A 91 -13.52 -9.51 -6.11
N VAL A 92 -12.84 -10.66 -5.97
CA VAL A 92 -13.50 -11.97 -6.05
C VAL A 92 -14.52 -12.17 -4.93
N GLN A 93 -14.22 -11.74 -3.70
CA GLN A 93 -15.15 -11.83 -2.56
C GLN A 93 -16.38 -10.94 -2.74
N SER A 94 -16.21 -9.71 -3.25
CA SER A 94 -17.33 -8.81 -3.55
C SER A 94 -18.28 -9.32 -4.65
N LEU A 95 -17.77 -10.09 -5.61
CA LEU A 95 -18.60 -10.70 -6.66
C LEU A 95 -19.42 -11.89 -6.14
N ARG A 96 -19.03 -12.44 -4.97
CA ARG A 96 -19.69 -13.59 -4.33
C ARG A 96 -20.63 -13.20 -3.19
N GLY A 97 -20.61 -11.94 -2.74
CA GLY A 97 -21.47 -11.41 -1.68
C GLY A 97 -22.28 -10.18 -2.11
N ASP A 98 -23.42 -9.93 -1.47
CA ASP A 98 -24.37 -8.84 -1.78
C ASP A 98 -23.87 -7.45 -1.32
N HIS A 99 -22.57 -7.16 -1.43
CA HIS A 99 -21.91 -6.00 -0.81
C HIS A 99 -21.14 -5.14 -1.83
N LEU A 100 -21.84 -4.63 -2.84
CA LEU A 100 -21.30 -3.71 -3.86
C LEU A 100 -20.75 -2.38 -3.29
N GLY A 101 -21.11 -2.00 -2.06
CA GLY A 101 -20.68 -0.75 -1.42
C GLY A 101 -19.21 -0.72 -0.99
N HIS A 102 -18.59 -1.87 -0.74
CA HIS A 102 -17.18 -1.96 -0.29
C HIS A 102 -16.17 -1.90 -1.44
N LEU A 103 -16.61 -2.14 -2.69
CA LEU A 103 -15.77 -2.14 -3.89
C LEU A 103 -15.17 -0.78 -4.27
N LEU A 104 -15.70 0.31 -3.72
CA LEU A 104 -15.34 1.66 -4.16
C LEU A 104 -14.16 2.28 -3.39
N GLY A 105 -13.71 1.65 -2.29
CA GLY A 105 -12.69 2.21 -1.41
C GLY A 105 -11.32 1.55 -1.56
N ASP A 106 -11.17 0.39 -0.92
CA ASP A 106 -9.90 -0.32 -0.78
C ASP A 106 -9.36 -0.89 -2.11
N VAL A 107 -10.20 -1.49 -2.94
CA VAL A 107 -9.78 -2.10 -4.22
C VAL A 107 -9.15 -1.05 -5.17
N PRO A 108 -9.80 0.09 -5.47
CA PRO A 108 -9.17 1.14 -6.28
C PRO A 108 -7.90 1.71 -5.65
N ALA A 109 -7.88 1.87 -4.32
CA ALA A 109 -6.71 2.39 -3.61
C ALA A 109 -5.51 1.44 -3.73
N LEU A 110 -5.72 0.14 -3.58
CA LEU A 110 -4.67 -0.88 -3.69
C LEU A 110 -4.13 -0.99 -5.13
N VAL A 111 -5.01 -0.91 -6.13
CA VAL A 111 -4.59 -0.87 -7.55
C VAL A 111 -3.77 0.38 -7.83
N LEU A 112 -4.19 1.55 -7.31
CA LEU A 112 -3.43 2.79 -7.46
C LEU A 112 -2.03 2.68 -6.84
N VAL A 113 -1.93 2.15 -5.61
CA VAL A 113 -0.64 1.92 -4.93
C VAL A 113 0.26 1.03 -5.78
N ALA A 114 -0.28 -0.10 -6.27
CA ALA A 114 0.47 -1.05 -7.07
C ALA A 114 1.02 -0.41 -8.36
N VAL A 115 0.17 0.29 -9.12
CA VAL A 115 0.55 0.93 -10.39
C VAL A 115 1.58 2.03 -10.15
N VAL A 116 1.34 2.93 -9.19
CA VAL A 116 2.23 4.07 -8.92
C VAL A 116 3.61 3.58 -8.48
N LEU A 117 3.68 2.64 -7.54
CA LEU A 117 4.97 2.13 -7.06
C LEU A 117 5.70 1.30 -8.11
N ALA A 118 5.01 0.45 -8.87
CA ALA A 118 5.63 -0.34 -9.94
C ALA A 118 6.22 0.54 -11.05
N VAL A 119 5.49 1.57 -11.48
CA VAL A 119 5.99 2.50 -12.50
C VAL A 119 7.16 3.30 -11.94
N LEU A 120 7.03 3.88 -10.75
CA LEU A 120 8.08 4.73 -10.17
C LEU A 120 9.36 3.96 -9.84
N VAL A 121 9.29 2.72 -9.35
CA VAL A 121 10.49 1.90 -9.10
C VAL A 121 11.23 1.57 -10.39
N GLN A 122 10.50 1.32 -11.49
CA GLN A 122 11.08 1.03 -12.79
C GLN A 122 11.76 2.25 -13.41
N ILE A 123 11.08 3.41 -13.44
CA ILE A 123 11.57 4.63 -14.13
C ILE A 123 12.55 5.45 -13.30
N SER A 124 12.66 5.19 -11.99
CA SER A 124 13.66 5.84 -11.13
C SER A 124 15.04 5.20 -11.22
N GLY A 125 15.14 4.00 -11.81
CA GLY A 125 16.37 3.21 -11.83
C GLY A 125 16.77 2.67 -10.44
N ALA A 126 15.87 2.71 -9.45
CA ALA A 126 16.16 2.24 -8.10
C ALA A 126 16.53 0.75 -8.08
N GLY A 127 15.89 -0.07 -8.93
CA GLY A 127 16.23 -1.49 -9.08
C GLY A 127 17.56 -1.76 -9.79
N GLN A 128 18.02 -0.87 -10.68
CA GLN A 128 19.34 -1.04 -11.30
C GLN A 128 20.46 -0.67 -10.33
N ARG A 129 20.21 0.28 -9.42
CA ARG A 129 21.15 0.69 -8.37
C ARG A 129 21.28 -0.31 -7.23
N SER A 130 20.31 -1.20 -7.03
CA SER A 130 20.43 -2.27 -6.03
C SER A 130 21.42 -3.36 -6.45
N ASP A 131 21.60 -3.54 -7.76
CA ASP A 131 22.37 -4.64 -8.34
C ASP A 131 23.83 -4.26 -8.64
N ASP A 132 24.16 -2.97 -8.51
CA ASP A 132 25.51 -2.45 -8.72
C ASP A 132 26.36 -2.73 -7.46
N PRO A 133 27.45 -3.52 -7.55
CA PRO A 133 28.30 -3.78 -6.39
C PRO A 133 28.98 -2.48 -5.94
N ALA A 134 28.83 -2.16 -4.65
CA ALA A 134 29.35 -0.95 -4.01
C ALA A 134 30.88 -0.83 -4.05
#